data_AF-A0A3L7SLC5-F1
#
_entry.id   AF-A0A3L7SLC5-F1
#
_cell.length_a   1.000
_cell.length_b   1.000
_cell.length_c   1.000
_cell.angle_alpha   90.00
_cell.angle_beta   90.00
_cell.angle_gamma   90.00
#
_symmetry.space_group_name_H-M   'P 1'
#
loop_
_entity.id
_entity.type
_entity.pdbx_description
1 polymer ?
#
loop_
_entity_poly.entity_id
_entity_poly.type
_entity_poly.pdbx_seq_one_letter_code
_entity_poly.pdbx_strand_id
1 'polypeptide(L)'
;GIGPGSICTTRVISGVGVPQITAVWEAAQEAASAGVPVIADGGIRYSGDITKAIAAGAHCCMLGGLLAGVAESPGQTVLFQGRTFKAYRGMGSLGAMVQGSSERYRQRSSGRDGDKLVPEGVEGRVPFKGPLSVFVYQLVGGLRAGMGYCGTRTIDELRRDARFIQVSAAAVRESHPHDIVITQEAPNYSAQSKQE
;
A
#
# COMPACT_ATOMS: atom_id res chain seq x y z
N GLY A 1 -5.81 -8.50 2.34
CA GLY A 1 -4.72 -8.52 3.33
C GLY A 1 -5.21 -7.99 4.66
N ILE A 2 -4.66 -8.47 5.78
CA ILE A 2 -5.07 -8.03 7.13
C ILE A 2 -3.91 -7.28 7.82
N GLY A 3 -4.14 -6.00 8.09
CA GLY A 3 -3.17 -5.08 8.68
C GLY A 3 -1.95 -4.60 7.85
N PRO A 4 -1.87 -4.75 6.51
CA PRO A 4 -0.71 -4.26 5.74
C PRO A 4 -0.82 -2.77 5.35
N GLY A 5 -1.99 -2.14 5.53
CA GLY A 5 -2.26 -0.79 5.06
C GLY A 5 -1.40 0.26 5.78
N SER A 6 -0.96 1.30 5.05
CA SER A 6 -0.06 2.33 5.59
C SER A 6 -0.64 3.17 6.74
N ILE A 7 -1.96 3.20 6.88
CA ILE A 7 -2.71 3.92 7.92
C ILE A 7 -3.43 2.96 8.89
N CYS A 8 -3.18 1.66 8.76
CA CYS A 8 -3.86 0.63 9.52
C CYS A 8 -3.05 0.27 10.77
N THR A 9 -3.73 0.21 11.91
CA THR A 9 -3.12 -0.20 13.19
C THR A 9 -3.65 -1.53 13.69
N THR A 10 -4.47 -2.26 12.91
CA THR A 10 -5.04 -3.57 13.26
C THR A 10 -4.02 -4.51 13.90
N ARG A 11 -2.84 -4.73 13.28
CA ARG A 11 -1.81 -5.62 13.85
C ARG A 11 -1.32 -5.19 15.23
N VAL A 12 -1.24 -3.89 15.47
CA VAL A 12 -0.76 -3.34 16.75
C VAL A 12 -1.86 -3.40 17.81
N ILE A 13 -3.09 -3.06 17.43
CA ILE A 13 -4.21 -2.94 18.37
C ILE A 13 -4.85 -4.29 18.69
N SER A 14 -5.06 -5.16 17.70
CA SER A 14 -5.69 -6.47 17.89
C SER A 14 -4.71 -7.64 17.95
N GLY A 15 -3.44 -7.44 17.56
CA GLY A 15 -2.46 -8.51 17.42
C GLY A 15 -2.66 -9.41 16.19
N VAL A 16 -3.67 -9.12 15.34
CA VAL A 16 -4.05 -9.98 14.22
C VAL A 16 -3.46 -9.47 12.90
N GLY A 17 -2.83 -10.37 12.14
CA GLY A 17 -2.45 -10.13 10.75
C GLY A 17 -1.47 -11.16 10.20
N VAL A 18 -1.26 -11.11 8.89
CA VAL A 18 -0.33 -12.00 8.16
C VAL A 18 0.56 -11.15 7.25
N PRO A 19 1.89 -11.36 7.19
CA PRO A 19 2.77 -10.70 6.23
C PRO A 19 2.21 -10.78 4.79
N GLN A 20 2.16 -9.64 4.09
CA GLN A 20 1.30 -9.51 2.91
C GLN A 20 1.70 -10.43 1.74
N ILE A 21 2.99 -10.69 1.54
CA ILE A 21 3.45 -11.62 0.49
C ILE A 21 2.94 -13.03 0.77
N THR A 22 3.09 -13.52 2.01
CA THR A 22 2.54 -14.81 2.44
C THR A 22 1.03 -14.85 2.29
N ALA A 23 0.33 -13.81 2.74
CA ALA A 23 -1.13 -13.74 2.65
C ALA A 23 -1.63 -13.80 1.20
N VAL A 24 -0.95 -13.11 0.28
CA VAL A 24 -1.27 -13.15 -1.16
C VAL A 24 -0.98 -14.53 -1.74
N TRP A 25 0.18 -15.10 -1.43
CA TRP A 25 0.59 -16.42 -1.91
C TRP A 25 -0.39 -17.52 -1.49
N GLU A 26 -0.71 -17.60 -0.20
CA GLU A 26 -1.64 -18.60 0.33
C GLU A 26 -3.06 -18.43 -0.24
N ALA A 27 -3.56 -17.19 -0.30
CA ALA A 27 -4.87 -16.92 -0.88
C ALA A 27 -4.93 -17.23 -2.38
N ALA A 28 -3.86 -16.95 -3.13
CA ALA A 28 -3.78 -17.23 -4.56
C ALA A 28 -3.73 -18.73 -4.86
N GLN A 29 -3.02 -19.51 -4.04
CA GLN A 29 -3.01 -20.98 -4.19
C GLN A 29 -4.40 -21.58 -3.99
N GLU A 30 -5.12 -21.16 -2.95
CA GLU A 30 -6.48 -21.66 -2.69
C GLU A 30 -7.44 -21.24 -3.82
N ALA A 31 -7.43 -19.95 -4.17
CA ALA A 31 -8.33 -19.38 -5.17
C ALA A 31 -8.08 -19.91 -6.60
N ALA A 32 -6.87 -20.40 -6.88
CA ALA A 32 -6.52 -20.95 -8.20
C ALA A 32 -7.40 -22.15 -8.58
N SER A 33 -7.73 -23.02 -7.62
CA SER A 33 -8.59 -24.20 -7.86
C SER A 33 -10.00 -23.82 -8.34
N ALA A 34 -10.49 -22.66 -7.91
CA ALA A 34 -11.80 -22.13 -8.25
C ALA A 34 -11.76 -21.13 -9.42
N GLY A 35 -10.58 -20.85 -9.99
CA GLY A 35 -10.42 -19.83 -11.03
C GLY A 35 -10.77 -18.41 -10.58
N VAL A 36 -10.70 -18.14 -9.27
CA VAL A 36 -11.11 -16.86 -8.69
C VAL A 36 -9.92 -15.90 -8.62
N PRO A 37 -10.03 -14.66 -9.12
CA PRO A 37 -8.94 -13.71 -9.07
C PRO A 37 -8.73 -13.13 -7.67
N VAL A 38 -7.45 -12.93 -7.32
CA VAL A 38 -7.02 -12.35 -6.03
C VAL A 38 -6.51 -10.93 -6.22
N ILE A 39 -6.97 -10.02 -5.36
CA ILE A 39 -6.52 -8.63 -5.27
C ILE A 39 -5.56 -8.48 -4.08
N ALA A 40 -4.34 -8.04 -4.33
CA ALA A 40 -3.39 -7.67 -3.28
C ALA A 40 -3.71 -6.27 -2.74
N ASP A 41 -4.38 -6.20 -1.60
CA ASP A 41 -4.80 -4.94 -0.97
C ASP A 41 -3.92 -4.55 0.23
N GLY A 42 -3.25 -3.40 0.10
CA GLY A 42 -2.46 -2.75 1.13
C GLY A 42 -0.98 -3.16 1.16
N GLY A 43 -0.15 -2.27 1.72
CA GLY A 43 1.29 -2.51 1.94
C GLY A 43 2.21 -2.17 0.76
N ILE A 44 1.66 -1.76 -0.39
CA ILE A 44 2.45 -1.35 -1.57
C ILE A 44 3.02 0.05 -1.35
N ARG A 45 4.35 0.18 -1.37
CA ARG A 45 5.05 1.46 -1.16
C ARG A 45 5.76 1.95 -2.42
N TYR A 46 6.28 1.02 -3.22
CA TYR A 46 6.98 1.31 -4.47
C TYR A 46 6.41 0.47 -5.61
N SER A 47 6.68 0.84 -6.86
CA SER A 47 6.27 0.06 -8.04
C SER A 47 6.80 -1.37 -8.01
N GLY A 48 8.01 -1.60 -7.48
CA GLY A 48 8.55 -2.95 -7.30
C GLY A 48 7.73 -3.83 -6.35
N ASP A 49 7.00 -3.26 -5.39
CA ASP A 49 6.09 -4.03 -4.53
C ASP A 49 4.87 -4.53 -5.32
N ILE A 50 4.44 -3.82 -6.37
CA ILE A 50 3.39 -4.28 -7.30
C ILE A 50 3.87 -5.53 -8.04
N THR A 51 5.09 -5.50 -8.58
CA THR A 51 5.71 -6.65 -9.24
C THR A 51 5.76 -7.85 -8.30
N LYS A 52 6.20 -7.66 -7.05
CA LYS A 52 6.25 -8.73 -6.05
C LYS A 52 4.86 -9.27 -5.69
N ALA A 53 3.86 -8.41 -5.54
CA ALA A 53 2.50 -8.85 -5.23
C ALA A 53 1.89 -9.68 -6.37
N ILE A 54 2.12 -9.29 -7.62
CA ILE A 54 1.68 -10.04 -8.80
C ILE A 54 2.47 -11.34 -8.93
N ALA A 55 3.80 -11.30 -8.80
CA ALA A 55 4.62 -12.52 -8.82
C ALA A 55 4.28 -13.50 -7.67
N ALA A 56 3.71 -13.01 -6.55
CA ALA A 56 3.19 -13.85 -5.48
C ALA A 56 1.79 -14.46 -5.78
N GLY A 57 1.21 -14.18 -6.95
CA GLY A 57 -0.02 -14.82 -7.43
C GLY A 57 -1.23 -13.89 -7.59
N ALA A 58 -1.16 -12.63 -7.14
CA ALA A 58 -2.26 -11.68 -7.31
C ALA A 58 -2.50 -11.32 -8.79
N HIS A 59 -3.75 -11.06 -9.16
CA HIS A 59 -4.12 -10.60 -10.50
C HIS A 59 -4.02 -9.07 -10.63
N CYS A 60 -4.25 -8.36 -9.54
CA CYS A 60 -4.10 -6.91 -9.47
C CYS A 60 -3.80 -6.45 -8.04
N CYS A 61 -3.44 -5.17 -7.89
CA CYS A 61 -3.17 -4.54 -6.60
C CYS A 61 -4.17 -3.42 -6.32
N MET A 62 -4.59 -3.28 -5.08
CA MET A 62 -5.36 -2.12 -4.60
C MET A 62 -4.40 -1.15 -3.89
N LEU A 63 -4.46 0.13 -4.28
CA LEU A 63 -3.54 1.17 -3.84
C LEU A 63 -4.28 2.29 -3.11
N GLY A 64 -3.97 2.47 -1.82
CA GLY A 64 -4.45 3.60 -1.01
C GLY A 64 -3.43 4.73 -0.93
N GLY A 65 -2.48 4.62 0.00
CA GLY A 65 -1.54 5.70 0.33
C GLY A 65 -0.68 6.19 -0.84
N LEU A 66 -0.42 5.33 -1.83
CA LEU A 66 0.27 5.73 -3.05
C LEU A 66 -0.52 6.76 -3.87
N LEU A 67 -1.85 6.63 -3.92
CA LEU A 67 -2.74 7.49 -4.71
C LEU A 67 -3.37 8.62 -3.90
N ALA A 68 -3.25 8.60 -2.57
CA ALA A 68 -3.92 9.57 -1.70
C ALA A 68 -3.49 11.04 -1.95
N GLY A 69 -2.27 11.27 -2.44
CA GLY A 69 -1.72 12.61 -2.68
C GLY A 69 -1.94 13.17 -4.10
N VAL A 70 -2.60 12.43 -5.00
CA VAL A 70 -2.81 12.89 -6.38
C VAL A 70 -3.88 13.99 -6.46
N ALA A 71 -3.89 14.76 -7.53
CA ALA A 71 -4.84 15.85 -7.73
C ALA A 71 -6.31 15.38 -7.65
N GLU A 72 -6.58 14.22 -8.23
CA GLU A 72 -7.90 13.59 -8.40
C GLU A 72 -8.40 12.90 -7.12
N SER A 73 -7.55 12.67 -6.11
CA SER A 73 -8.01 12.06 -4.86
C SER A 73 -8.99 12.99 -4.13
N PRO A 74 -9.94 12.46 -3.34
CA PRO A 74 -10.73 13.30 -2.45
C PRO A 74 -9.84 13.86 -1.33
N GLY A 75 -10.31 14.94 -0.70
CA GLY A 75 -9.62 15.56 0.43
C GLY A 75 -8.97 16.91 0.08
N GLN A 76 -8.97 17.81 1.06
CA GLN A 76 -8.46 19.16 0.88
C GLN A 76 -6.93 19.16 0.77
N THR A 77 -6.43 20.05 -0.07
CA THR A 77 -5.02 20.39 -0.15
C THR A 77 -4.67 21.31 1.01
N VAL A 78 -3.62 20.96 1.77
CA VAL A 78 -3.17 21.69 2.95
C VAL A 78 -1.74 22.16 2.72
N LEU A 79 -1.49 23.45 2.95
CA LEU A 79 -0.14 24.00 2.97
C LEU A 79 0.44 23.84 4.38
N PHE A 80 1.61 23.23 4.50
CA PHE A 80 2.30 23.08 5.77
C PHE A 80 3.81 23.20 5.59
N GLN A 81 4.45 24.08 6.37
CA GLN A 81 5.89 24.35 6.26
C GLN A 81 6.36 24.58 4.82
N GLY A 82 5.59 25.35 4.04
CA GLY A 82 5.91 25.67 2.65
C GLY A 82 5.76 24.51 1.65
N ARG A 83 5.27 23.34 2.08
CA ARG A 83 5.00 22.20 1.20
C ARG A 83 3.50 21.89 1.15
N THR A 84 3.09 21.35 0.01
CA THR A 84 1.69 21.04 -0.28
C THR A 84 1.42 19.57 0.06
N PHE A 85 0.35 19.32 0.82
CA PHE A 85 -0.08 17.99 1.26
C PHE A 85 -1.57 17.76 0.97
N LYS A 86 -2.03 16.52 1.04
CA LYS A 86 -3.46 16.16 1.10
C LYS A 86 -3.77 15.34 2.34
N ALA A 87 -4.97 15.53 2.88
CA ALA A 87 -5.48 14.72 3.99
C ALA A 87 -5.66 13.25 3.55
N TYR A 88 -5.22 12.31 4.38
CA TYR A 88 -5.37 10.87 4.16
C TYR A 88 -5.63 10.16 5.48
N ARG A 89 -6.68 9.33 5.53
CA ARG A 89 -7.07 8.64 6.75
C ARG A 89 -7.44 7.19 6.50
N GLY A 90 -7.25 6.37 7.52
CA GLY A 90 -7.72 5.00 7.54
C GLY A 90 -9.22 4.90 7.74
N MET A 91 -9.85 3.90 7.13
CA MET A 91 -11.27 3.64 7.37
C MET A 91 -11.57 3.22 8.83
N GLY A 92 -10.57 2.77 9.58
CA GLY A 92 -10.68 2.48 11.01
C GLY A 92 -10.30 3.64 11.93
N SER A 93 -10.09 4.84 11.38
CA SER A 93 -9.87 6.05 12.16
C SER A 93 -11.17 6.56 12.77
N LEU A 94 -11.08 7.31 13.88
CA LEU A 94 -12.25 7.87 14.55
C LEU A 94 -13.09 8.73 13.61
N GLY A 95 -12.48 9.64 12.85
CA GLY A 95 -13.21 10.53 11.94
C GLY A 95 -13.87 9.79 10.77
N ALA A 96 -13.35 8.63 10.35
CA ALA A 96 -14.02 7.78 9.37
C ALA A 96 -15.16 6.98 10.00
N MET A 97 -14.95 6.42 11.19
CA MET A 97 -15.93 5.54 11.86
C MET A 97 -17.17 6.30 12.31
N VAL A 98 -17.02 7.54 12.79
CA VAL A 98 -18.13 8.44 13.10
C VAL A 98 -18.98 8.73 11.85
N GLN A 99 -18.37 8.69 10.66
CA GLN A 99 -19.05 8.89 9.38
C GLN A 99 -19.56 7.57 8.74
N GLY A 100 -19.60 6.47 9.50
CA GLY A 100 -20.28 5.23 9.12
C GLY A 100 -19.38 4.07 8.71
N SER A 101 -18.05 4.16 8.84
CA SER A 101 -17.16 3.01 8.57
C SER A 101 -17.04 2.02 9.73
N SER A 102 -17.69 2.29 10.87
CA SER A 102 -17.63 1.47 12.09
C SER A 102 -18.13 0.03 11.89
N GLU A 103 -19.12 -0.19 11.01
CA GLU A 103 -19.61 -1.53 10.68
C GLU A 103 -18.55 -2.43 10.06
N ARG A 104 -17.59 -1.87 9.29
CA ARG A 104 -16.48 -2.63 8.69
C ARG A 104 -15.58 -3.28 9.75
N TYR A 105 -15.52 -2.70 10.94
CA TYR A 105 -14.75 -3.18 12.08
C TYR A 105 -15.62 -3.91 13.11
N ARG A 106 -16.89 -4.17 12.78
CA ARG A 106 -17.90 -4.78 13.66
C ARG A 106 -18.07 -4.04 15.00
N GLN A 107 -17.76 -2.74 15.02
CA GLN A 107 -17.99 -1.85 16.16
C GLN A 107 -19.33 -1.15 15.96
N ARG A 108 -20.44 -1.87 16.14
CA ARG A 108 -21.77 -1.25 16.11
C ARG A 108 -21.93 -0.34 17.33
N SER A 109 -22.39 0.90 17.11
CA SER A 109 -22.91 1.70 18.22
C SER A 109 -24.17 1.00 18.74
N SER A 110 -24.16 0.58 19.98
CA SER A 110 -25.25 -0.05 20.73
C SER A 110 -26.42 0.92 21.05
N GLY A 111 -26.56 2.02 20.32
CA GLY A 111 -27.65 2.98 20.47
C GLY A 111 -27.61 3.79 21.76
N ARG A 112 -26.50 3.74 22.52
CA ARG A 112 -26.26 4.63 23.66
C ARG A 112 -25.28 5.72 23.26
N ASP A 113 -25.67 6.97 23.50
CA ASP A 113 -24.77 8.12 23.45
C ASP A 113 -23.54 7.83 24.32
N GLY A 114 -22.37 7.68 23.69
CA GLY A 114 -21.10 7.47 24.39
C GLY A 114 -20.35 6.16 24.13
N ASP A 115 -20.72 5.36 23.12
CA ASP A 115 -19.92 4.18 22.77
C ASP A 115 -18.50 4.57 22.31
N LYS A 116 -17.53 4.29 23.18
CA LYS A 116 -16.11 4.51 22.92
C LYS A 116 -15.65 3.54 21.83
N LEU A 117 -15.44 4.05 20.63
CA LEU A 117 -14.84 3.30 19.52
C LEU A 117 -13.36 3.03 19.80
N VAL A 118 -12.87 1.86 19.39
CA VAL A 118 -11.45 1.47 19.48
C VAL A 118 -10.86 1.52 18.06
N PRO A 119 -10.21 2.62 17.65
CA PRO A 119 -9.76 2.80 16.27
C PRO A 119 -8.63 1.84 15.89
N GLU A 120 -8.78 1.23 14.71
CA GLU A 120 -7.76 0.40 14.05
C GLU A 120 -7.13 1.11 12.83
N GLY A 121 -7.21 2.43 12.80
CA GLY A 121 -6.54 3.26 11.81
C GLY A 121 -6.25 4.67 12.31
N VAL A 122 -5.36 5.35 11.60
CA VAL A 122 -4.92 6.71 11.92
C VAL A 122 -5.32 7.70 10.82
N GLU A 123 -5.28 8.98 11.18
CA GLU A 123 -5.45 10.11 10.25
C GLU A 123 -4.10 10.81 10.08
N GLY A 124 -3.81 11.27 8.88
CA GLY A 124 -2.57 11.94 8.56
C GLY A 124 -2.64 12.72 7.27
N ARG A 125 -1.46 13.07 6.76
CA ARG A 125 -1.29 13.80 5.51
C ARG A 125 -0.22 13.15 4.66
N VAL A 126 -0.37 13.25 3.35
CA VAL A 126 0.60 12.77 2.37
C VAL A 126 1.04 13.92 1.47
N PRO A 127 2.30 13.95 0.99
CA PRO A 127 2.74 14.97 0.05
C PRO A 127 1.86 14.99 -1.20
N PHE A 128 1.63 16.18 -1.75
CA PHE A 128 0.96 16.32 -3.04
C PHE A 128 1.84 15.76 -4.16
N LYS A 129 1.24 14.94 -5.03
CA LYS A 129 1.97 14.18 -6.07
C LYS A 129 1.68 14.64 -7.50
N GLY A 130 0.85 15.67 -7.67
CA GLY A 130 0.40 16.10 -8.99
C GLY A 130 -0.66 15.18 -9.60
N PRO A 131 -0.83 15.19 -10.93
CA PRO A 131 -1.86 14.41 -11.62
C PRO A 131 -1.65 12.89 -11.51
N LEU A 132 -2.74 12.14 -11.41
CA LEU A 132 -2.76 10.68 -11.32
C LEU A 132 -2.06 10.03 -12.51
N SER A 133 -2.26 10.55 -13.72
CA SER A 133 -1.73 9.99 -14.97
C SER A 133 -0.20 9.84 -14.94
N VAL A 134 0.50 10.87 -14.45
CA VAL A 134 1.97 10.87 -14.31
C VAL A 134 2.41 9.80 -13.31
N PHE A 135 1.68 9.68 -12.21
CA PHE A 135 2.01 8.72 -11.17
C PHE A 135 1.78 7.27 -11.63
N VAL A 136 0.65 6.99 -12.29
CA VAL A 136 0.33 5.67 -12.86
C VAL A 136 1.35 5.26 -13.91
N TYR A 137 1.81 6.20 -14.75
CA TYR A 137 2.85 5.93 -15.74
C TYR A 137 4.13 5.37 -15.08
N GLN A 138 4.57 5.94 -13.96
CA GLN A 138 5.74 5.46 -13.22
C GLN A 138 5.50 4.07 -12.59
N LEU A 139 4.31 3.82 -12.07
CA LEU A 139 3.96 2.51 -11.49
C LEU A 139 3.96 1.41 -12.56
N VAL A 140 3.31 1.67 -13.69
CA VAL A 140 3.26 0.74 -14.83
C VAL A 140 4.65 0.55 -15.43
N GLY A 141 5.45 1.61 -15.54
CA GLY A 141 6.84 1.53 -15.99
C GLY A 141 7.67 0.61 -15.10
N GLY A 142 7.56 0.73 -13.77
CA GLY A 142 8.23 -0.16 -12.82
C GLY A 142 7.78 -1.62 -12.92
N LEU A 143 6.48 -1.87 -13.11
CA LEU A 143 5.96 -3.22 -13.33
C LEU A 143 6.51 -3.82 -14.64
N ARG A 144 6.49 -3.07 -15.75
CA ARG A 144 7.04 -3.50 -17.04
C ARG A 144 8.53 -3.82 -16.94
N ALA A 145 9.31 -3.00 -16.23
CA ALA A 145 10.72 -3.26 -15.99
C ALA A 145 10.92 -4.56 -15.19
N GLY A 146 10.14 -4.77 -14.13
CA GLY A 146 10.15 -6.01 -13.35
C GLY A 146 9.81 -7.25 -14.18
N MET A 147 8.76 -7.16 -15.01
CA MET A 147 8.39 -8.23 -15.96
C MET A 147 9.52 -8.53 -16.95
N GLY A 148 10.22 -7.50 -17.43
CA GLY A 148 11.38 -7.63 -18.30
C GLY A 148 12.53 -8.40 -17.66
N TYR A 149 12.90 -8.07 -16.41
CA TYR A 149 13.91 -8.82 -15.65
C TYR A 149 13.51 -10.27 -15.37
N CYS A 150 12.22 -10.53 -15.14
CA CYS A 150 11.70 -11.89 -14.96
C CYS A 150 11.54 -12.66 -16.28
N GLY A 151 11.70 -12.01 -17.44
CA GLY A 151 11.51 -12.65 -18.75
C GLY A 151 10.06 -13.02 -19.06
N THR A 152 9.10 -12.23 -18.56
CA THR A 152 7.65 -12.51 -18.65
C THR A 152 6.94 -11.48 -19.53
N ARG A 153 6.10 -11.95 -20.44
CA ARG A 153 5.36 -11.14 -21.42
C ARG A 153 3.97 -10.76 -20.94
N THR A 154 3.39 -11.57 -20.06
CA THR A 154 2.03 -11.36 -19.54
C THR A 154 2.01 -11.38 -18.02
N ILE A 155 0.94 -10.84 -17.44
CA ILE A 155 0.70 -10.90 -16.00
C ILE A 155 0.61 -12.35 -15.52
N ASP A 156 0.02 -13.24 -16.31
CA ASP A 156 -0.09 -14.66 -15.94
C ASP A 156 1.24 -15.40 -16.00
N GLU A 157 2.13 -15.05 -16.95
CA GLU A 157 3.51 -15.54 -16.94
C GLU A 157 4.24 -15.05 -15.67
N LEU A 158 4.12 -13.77 -15.29
CA LEU A 158 4.71 -13.26 -14.04
C LEU A 158 4.21 -13.99 -12.79
N ARG A 159 2.92 -14.30 -12.73
CA ARG A 159 2.31 -15.00 -11.59
C ARG A 159 2.72 -16.46 -11.46
N ARG A 160 2.96 -17.15 -12.59
CA ARG A 160 3.27 -18.59 -12.61
C ARG A 160 4.78 -18.88 -12.59
N ASP A 161 5.55 -18.08 -13.30
CA ASP A 161 6.91 -18.44 -13.71
C ASP A 161 7.99 -17.71 -12.88
N ALA A 162 7.63 -16.60 -12.21
CA ALA A 162 8.57 -15.84 -11.38
C ALA A 162 9.00 -16.60 -10.12
N ARG A 163 10.21 -16.30 -9.65
CA ARG A 163 10.80 -16.91 -8.44
C ARG A 163 11.32 -15.84 -7.49
N PHE A 164 11.22 -16.11 -6.21
CA PHE A 164 11.74 -15.25 -5.15
C PHE A 164 13.00 -15.82 -4.53
N ILE A 165 13.83 -14.92 -4.02
CA ILE A 165 14.88 -15.22 -3.05
C ILE A 165 14.58 -14.44 -1.77
N GLN A 166 14.65 -15.11 -0.62
CA GLN A 166 14.52 -14.45 0.67
C GLN A 166 15.81 -13.71 1.00
N VAL A 167 15.70 -12.48 1.47
CA VAL A 167 16.84 -11.62 1.77
C VAL A 167 16.80 -11.14 3.22
N SER A 168 17.96 -10.82 3.77
CA SER A 168 18.09 -10.25 5.11
C SER A 168 17.77 -8.75 5.13
N ALA A 169 17.67 -8.15 6.31
CA ALA A 169 17.51 -6.70 6.45
C ALA A 169 18.69 -5.90 5.87
N ALA A 170 19.90 -6.47 5.89
CA ALA A 170 21.08 -5.84 5.29
C ALA A 170 20.92 -5.71 3.76
N ALA A 171 20.41 -6.76 3.11
CA ALA A 171 20.13 -6.75 1.68
C ALA A 171 18.96 -5.80 1.30
N VAL A 172 17.99 -5.60 2.21
CA VAL A 172 16.96 -4.55 1.99
C VAL A 172 17.60 -3.16 1.98
N ARG A 173 18.53 -2.88 2.90
CA ARG A 173 19.28 -1.61 2.90
C ARG A 173 20.14 -1.48 1.63
N GLU A 174 20.82 -2.55 1.24
CA GLU A 174 21.59 -2.62 -0.02
C GLU A 174 20.72 -2.35 -1.26
N SER A 175 19.46 -2.80 -1.25
CA SER A 175 18.54 -2.61 -2.38
C SER A 175 18.08 -1.16 -2.57
N HIS A 176 18.20 -0.30 -1.54
CA HIS A 176 17.89 1.13 -1.62
C HIS A 176 19.17 1.91 -1.91
N PRO A 177 19.12 3.11 -2.54
CA PRO A 177 20.29 4.00 -2.58
C PRO A 177 20.88 4.18 -1.17
N HIS A 178 22.15 3.87 -1.03
CA HIS A 178 22.92 3.97 0.21
C HIS A 178 24.28 4.61 -0.06
N ASP A 179 24.90 5.15 0.99
CA ASP A 179 26.23 5.79 0.95
C ASP A 179 26.36 7.00 0.01
N ILE A 180 25.24 7.65 -0.33
CA ILE A 180 25.16 8.86 -1.15
C ILE A 180 24.11 9.83 -0.63
N VAL A 181 24.25 11.11 -0.95
CA VAL A 181 23.23 12.15 -0.70
C VAL A 181 22.43 12.38 -1.97
N ILE A 182 21.11 12.18 -1.89
CA ILE A 182 20.21 12.44 -3.02
C ILE A 182 20.04 13.96 -3.16
N THR A 183 20.50 14.51 -4.28
CA THR A 183 20.39 15.95 -4.59
C THR A 183 19.14 16.30 -5.40
N GLN A 184 18.57 15.31 -6.10
CA GLN A 184 17.36 15.46 -6.90
C GLN A 184 16.46 14.24 -6.71
N GLU A 185 15.18 14.48 -6.39
CA GLU A 185 14.20 13.40 -6.24
C GLU A 185 13.81 12.82 -7.60
N ALA A 186 13.78 11.49 -7.69
CA ALA A 186 13.26 10.78 -8.84
C ALA A 186 11.73 10.62 -8.73
N PRO A 187 10.99 10.65 -9.85
CA PRO A 187 9.52 10.60 -9.82
C PRO A 187 8.94 9.27 -9.30
N ASN A 188 9.76 8.22 -9.26
CA ASN A 188 9.40 6.87 -8.82
C ASN A 188 10.07 6.45 -7.50
N TYR A 189 10.87 7.34 -6.89
CA TYR A 189 11.59 7.05 -5.66
C TYR A 189 11.64 8.26 -4.73
N SER A 190 10.97 8.14 -3.59
CA SER A 190 11.09 9.07 -2.48
C SER A 190 11.56 8.27 -1.28
N ALA A 191 12.74 8.61 -0.76
CA ALA A 191 13.15 8.11 0.53
C ALA A 191 12.15 8.64 1.57
N GLN A 192 11.62 7.77 2.43
CA GLN A 192 10.99 8.24 3.66
C GLN A 192 12.09 8.91 4.48
N SER A 193 12.27 10.21 4.30
CA SER A 193 13.09 11.00 5.20
C SER A 193 12.46 10.84 6.58
N LYS A 194 13.20 10.26 7.53
CA LYS A 194 12.96 10.59 8.93
C LYS A 194 13.15 12.10 9.02
N GLN A 195 12.04 12.83 9.08
CA GLN A 195 12.08 14.14 9.67
C GLN A 195 12.40 13.86 11.13
N GLU A 196 13.66 14.07 11.51
CA GLU A 196 14.02 14.31 12.90
C GLU A 196 13.19 15.48 13.46
#